data_AF-A0A077EFC3-F1
#
_entry.id   AF-A0A077EFC3-F1
#
_cell.length_a   1.000
_cell.length_b   1.000
_cell.length_c   1.000
_cell.angle_alpha   90.00
_cell.angle_beta   90.00
_cell.angle_gamma   90.00
#
_symmetry.space_group_name_H-M   'P 1'
#
loop_
_entity.id
_entity.type
_entity.pdbx_description
1 polymer ?
#
loop_
_entity_poly.entity_id
_entity_poly.type
_entity_poly.pdbx_seq_one_letter_code
_entity_poly.pdbx_strand_id
1 'polypeptide(L)'
;MKRIYFNNALSIFNITSIIIGVTAVIGLNFVKNISYEQLYWYKITAYAFIVVVFGKTIVQNLILKNFVGWNSKTLQIKINTRKNTLIYFNEISKYSLTHKILNIKTTSRDYSFDLKDYRDRDAQKILRILKKFAKA
;
A
#
# COMPACT_ATOMS: atom_id res chain seq x y z
N MET A 1 -5.45 -4.50 20.98
CA MET A 1 -5.21 -5.24 19.71
C MET A 1 -3.93 -4.71 19.09
N LYS A 2 -2.94 -5.58 18.78
CA LYS A 2 -1.66 -5.14 18.17
C LYS A 2 -1.87 -4.95 16.66
N ARG A 3 -1.20 -3.97 16.05
CA ARG A 3 -1.30 -3.68 14.61
C ARG A 3 0.05 -3.29 14.03
N ILE A 4 0.31 -3.73 12.80
CA ILE A 4 1.43 -3.27 11.96
C ILE A 4 0.82 -2.72 10.68
N TYR A 5 1.21 -1.49 10.32
CA TYR A 5 0.87 -0.89 9.04
C TYR A 5 1.99 -1.16 8.04
N PHE A 6 1.60 -1.48 6.81
CA PHE A 6 2.53 -1.70 5.72
C PHE A 6 2.44 -0.55 4.74
N ASN A 7 3.56 0.12 4.51
CA ASN A 7 3.67 1.07 3.41
C ASN A 7 3.93 0.28 2.13
N ASN A 8 3.12 0.53 1.10
CA ASN A 8 3.37 0.00 -0.23
C ASN A 8 4.63 0.67 -0.81
N ALA A 9 5.53 -0.09 -1.44
CA ALA A 9 6.71 0.45 -2.12
C ALA A 9 6.37 1.54 -3.17
N LEU A 10 5.15 1.53 -3.72
CA LEU A 10 4.61 2.62 -4.56
C LEU A 10 4.66 4.00 -3.89
N SER A 11 4.77 4.08 -2.55
CA SER A 11 4.85 5.37 -1.87
C SER A 11 6.10 6.14 -2.27
N ILE A 12 7.22 5.47 -2.58
CA ILE A 12 8.46 6.15 -2.96
C ILE A 12 8.33 6.73 -4.37
N PHE A 13 7.87 5.94 -5.35
CA PHE A 13 7.66 6.40 -6.72
C PHE A 13 6.70 7.60 -6.78
N ASN A 14 5.61 7.53 -6.02
CA ASN A 14 4.65 8.63 -5.95
C ASN A 14 5.24 9.89 -5.30
N ILE A 15 6.04 9.74 -4.22
CA ILE A 15 6.74 10.87 -3.59
C ILE A 15 7.73 11.51 -4.57
N THR A 16 8.55 10.71 -5.26
CA THR A 16 9.50 11.19 -6.28
C THR A 16 8.77 11.92 -7.41
N SER A 17 7.64 11.37 -7.87
CA SER A 17 6.81 12.01 -8.91
C SER A 17 6.26 13.37 -8.47
N ILE A 18 5.81 13.50 -7.21
CA ILE A 18 5.37 14.79 -6.65
C ILE A 18 6.53 15.79 -6.62
N ILE A 19 7.72 15.36 -6.18
CA ILE A 19 8.91 16.23 -6.15
C ILE A 19 9.23 16.75 -7.55
N ILE A 20 9.27 15.86 -8.56
CA ILE A 20 9.51 16.25 -9.96
C ILE A 20 8.47 17.25 -10.45
N GLY A 21 7.19 17.01 -10.17
CA GLY A 21 6.11 17.93 -10.54
C GLY A 21 6.29 19.31 -9.91
N VAL A 22 6.61 19.37 -8.61
CA VAL A 22 6.84 20.65 -7.90
C VAL A 22 8.07 21.37 -8.46
N THR A 23 9.18 20.65 -8.69
CA THR A 23 10.39 21.23 -9.28
C THR A 23 10.13 21.78 -10.68
N ALA A 24 9.31 21.11 -11.50
CA ALA A 24 8.91 21.60 -12.82
C ALA A 24 8.10 22.90 -12.73
N VAL A 25 7.12 23.00 -11.83
CA VAL A 25 6.34 24.24 -11.61
C VAL A 25 7.26 25.40 -11.18
N ILE A 26 8.20 25.15 -10.27
CA ILE A 26 9.17 26.16 -9.82
C ILE A 26 10.07 26.57 -10.99
N GLY A 27 10.63 25.61 -11.73
CA GLY A 27 11.53 25.86 -12.86
C GLY A 27 10.87 26.68 -13.98
N LEU A 28 9.59 26.42 -14.27
CA LEU A 28 8.81 27.17 -15.25
C LEU A 28 8.70 28.66 -14.93
N ASN A 29 8.84 29.08 -13.66
CA ASN A 29 8.85 30.51 -13.30
C ASN A 29 10.14 31.24 -13.72
N PHE A 30 11.21 30.51 -14.04
CA PHE A 30 12.51 31.09 -14.42
C PHE A 30 12.79 31.01 -15.92
N VAL A 31 11.89 30.41 -16.70
CA VAL A 31 12.05 30.30 -18.16
C VAL A 31 11.66 31.61 -18.83
N LYS A 32 12.59 32.20 -19.58
CA LYS A 32 12.41 33.53 -20.21
C LYS A 32 12.01 33.49 -21.70
N ASN A 33 12.19 32.35 -22.38
CA ASN A 33 12.02 32.22 -23.83
C ASN A 33 10.77 31.42 -24.24
N ILE A 34 9.66 31.58 -23.52
CA ILE A 34 8.40 30.87 -23.79
C ILE A 34 7.25 31.87 -23.82
N SER A 35 6.28 31.66 -24.72
CA SER A 35 5.10 32.54 -24.79
C SER A 35 4.23 32.40 -23.52
N TYR A 36 3.50 33.46 -23.18
CA TYR A 36 2.64 33.45 -22.00
C TYR A 36 1.60 32.31 -22.04
N GLU A 37 1.03 32.05 -23.22
CA GLU A 37 0.07 30.97 -23.44
C GLU A 37 0.68 29.59 -23.23
N GLN A 38 1.89 29.34 -23.78
CA GLN A 38 2.61 28.09 -23.56
C GLN A 38 2.98 27.90 -22.10
N LEU A 39 3.44 28.95 -21.42
CA LEU A 39 3.77 28.92 -20.00
C LEU A 39 2.55 28.58 -19.13
N TYR A 40 1.38 29.15 -19.46
CA TYR A 40 0.12 28.85 -18.78
C TYR A 40 -0.25 27.37 -18.91
N TRP A 41 -0.22 26.82 -20.14
CA TRP A 41 -0.53 25.41 -20.38
C TRP A 41 0.45 24.48 -19.67
N TYR A 42 1.76 24.75 -19.70
CA TYR A 42 2.75 23.94 -18.99
C TYR A 42 2.54 23.92 -17.48
N LYS A 43 2.20 25.08 -16.89
CA LYS A 43 1.87 25.17 -15.46
C LYS A 43 0.62 24.35 -15.14
N ILE A 44 -0.44 24.48 -15.93
CA ILE A 44 -1.67 23.70 -15.75
C ILE A 44 -1.40 22.19 -15.82
N THR A 45 -0.64 21.73 -16.82
CA THR A 45 -0.30 20.32 -16.95
C THR A 45 0.50 19.82 -15.75
N ALA A 46 1.46 20.59 -15.26
CA ALA A 46 2.25 20.24 -14.08
C ALA A 46 1.39 20.20 -12.80
N TYR A 47 0.48 21.16 -12.60
CA TYR A 47 -0.47 21.15 -11.48
C TYR A 47 -1.42 19.96 -11.56
N ALA A 48 -2.00 19.68 -12.74
CA ALA A 48 -2.87 18.54 -12.94
C ALA A 48 -2.16 17.21 -12.63
N PHE A 49 -0.91 17.07 -13.07
CA PHE A 49 -0.06 15.92 -12.74
C PHE A 49 0.13 15.78 -11.22
N ILE A 50 0.51 16.86 -10.52
CA ILE A 50 0.67 16.84 -9.06
C ILE A 50 -0.62 16.42 -8.38
N VAL A 51 -1.78 16.99 -8.76
CA VAL A 51 -3.08 16.67 -8.16
C VAL A 51 -3.44 15.20 -8.37
N VAL A 52 -3.24 14.66 -9.57
CA VAL A 52 -3.53 13.24 -9.88
C VAL A 52 -2.64 12.31 -9.06
N VAL A 53 -1.33 12.57 -9.02
CA VAL A 53 -0.36 11.75 -8.26
C VAL A 53 -0.62 11.86 -6.75
N PHE A 54 -0.90 13.06 -6.25
CA PHE A 54 -1.23 13.30 -4.85
C PHE A 54 -2.53 12.63 -4.44
N GLY A 55 -3.58 12.76 -5.25
CA GLY A 55 -4.87 12.08 -5.05
C GLY A 55 -4.71 10.56 -5.00
N LYS A 56 -3.96 9.98 -5.95
CA LYS A 56 -3.61 8.55 -5.93
C LYS A 56 -2.86 8.15 -4.66
N THR A 57 -1.92 8.99 -4.22
CA THR A 57 -1.11 8.78 -3.01
C THR A 57 -1.96 8.81 -1.74
N ILE A 58 -2.88 9.77 -1.61
CA ILE A 58 -3.82 9.88 -0.50
C ILE A 58 -4.72 8.65 -0.44
N VAL A 59 -5.32 8.26 -1.56
CA VAL A 59 -6.23 7.10 -1.61
C VAL A 59 -5.49 5.82 -1.21
N GLN A 60 -4.25 5.64 -1.68
CA GLN A 60 -3.44 4.48 -1.34
C GLN A 60 -2.98 4.46 0.13
N ASN A 61 -2.60 5.61 0.70
CA ASN A 61 -2.00 5.67 2.04
C ASN A 61 -3.01 5.91 3.18
N LEU A 62 -4.14 6.56 2.92
CA LEU A 62 -5.16 6.87 3.92
C LEU A 62 -6.35 5.90 3.84
N ILE A 63 -6.90 5.67 2.64
CA ILE A 63 -8.14 4.87 2.48
C ILE A 63 -7.82 3.39 2.35
N LEU A 64 -6.79 3.05 1.57
CA LEU A 64 -6.32 1.69 1.32
C LEU A 64 -5.14 1.30 2.21
N LYS A 65 -4.95 1.98 3.34
CA LYS A 65 -3.84 1.70 4.25
C LYS A 65 -3.85 0.23 4.63
N ASN A 66 -2.82 -0.48 4.16
CA ASN A 66 -2.70 -1.91 4.36
C ASN A 66 -2.18 -2.17 5.77
N PHE A 67 -2.77 -3.14 6.45
CA PHE A 67 -2.36 -3.48 7.81
C PHE A 67 -2.64 -4.95 8.12
N VAL A 68 -1.88 -5.46 9.07
CA VAL A 68 -2.18 -6.70 9.78
C VAL A 68 -2.30 -6.39 11.25
N GLY A 69 -3.46 -6.70 11.82
CA GLY A 69 -3.77 -6.59 13.24
C GLY A 69 -3.98 -7.96 13.85
N TRP A 70 -3.62 -8.14 15.12
CA TRP A 70 -3.87 -9.40 15.81
C TRP A 70 -4.10 -9.19 17.30
N ASN A 71 -4.79 -10.14 17.90
CA ASN A 71 -4.85 -10.34 19.35
C ASN A 71 -4.58 -11.83 19.64
N SER A 72 -4.99 -12.35 20.79
CA SER A 72 -4.80 -13.76 21.12
C SER A 72 -5.70 -14.73 20.35
N LYS A 73 -6.80 -14.26 19.75
CA LYS A 73 -7.85 -15.09 19.12
C LYS A 73 -8.01 -14.85 17.62
N THR A 74 -7.74 -13.65 17.14
CA THR A 74 -8.04 -13.23 15.78
C THR A 74 -6.87 -12.53 15.10
N LEU A 75 -6.83 -12.71 13.78
CA LEU A 75 -6.00 -12.02 12.82
C LEU A 75 -6.91 -11.16 11.94
N GLN A 76 -6.60 -9.88 11.84
CA GLN A 76 -7.22 -8.94 10.91
C GLN A 76 -6.21 -8.61 9.81
N ILE A 77 -6.60 -8.80 8.56
CA ILE A 77 -5.76 -8.53 7.40
C ILE A 77 -6.51 -7.62 6.45
N LYS A 78 -5.89 -6.49 6.11
CA LYS A 78 -6.31 -5.60 5.02
C LYS A 78 -5.11 -5.40 4.10
N ILE A 79 -5.12 -6.08 2.96
CA ILE A 79 -4.05 -6.02 1.94
C ILE A 79 -4.71 -5.82 0.58
N ASN A 80 -4.35 -4.74 -0.12
CA ASN A 80 -4.82 -4.40 -1.47
C ASN A 80 -6.35 -4.36 -1.62
N THR A 81 -7.09 -4.17 -0.52
CA THR A 81 -8.55 -4.10 -0.50
C THR A 81 -9.04 -3.05 0.49
N ARG A 82 -10.27 -2.57 0.29
CA ARG A 82 -10.98 -1.72 1.25
C ARG A 82 -11.53 -2.53 2.44
N LYS A 83 -11.81 -3.82 2.21
CA LYS A 83 -12.44 -4.69 3.22
C LYS A 83 -11.39 -5.22 4.20
N ASN A 84 -11.73 -5.26 5.47
CA ASN A 84 -10.94 -5.92 6.49
C ASN A 84 -11.36 -7.39 6.57
N THR A 85 -10.41 -8.31 6.41
CA THR A 85 -10.66 -9.73 6.59
C THR A 85 -10.31 -10.11 8.02
N LEU A 86 -11.30 -10.57 8.79
CA LEU A 86 -11.12 -11.14 10.12
C LEU A 86 -11.03 -12.66 10.00
N ILE A 87 -10.00 -13.26 10.58
CA ILE A 87 -9.75 -14.70 10.61
C ILE A 87 -9.52 -15.11 12.06
N TYR A 88 -10.22 -16.14 12.54
CA TYR A 88 -9.97 -16.68 13.88
C TYR A 88 -8.85 -17.72 13.83
N PHE A 89 -7.89 -17.63 14.75
CA PHE A 89 -6.71 -18.51 14.73
C PHE A 89 -7.04 -20.00 14.95
N ASN A 90 -8.13 -20.30 15.65
CA ASN A 90 -8.61 -21.66 15.87
C ASN A 90 -9.26 -22.28 14.62
N GLU A 91 -9.64 -21.46 13.64
CA GLU A 91 -10.23 -21.94 12.37
C GLU A 91 -9.17 -22.18 11.30
N ILE A 92 -7.93 -21.71 11.51
CA ILE A 92 -6.84 -21.86 10.54
C ILE A 92 -6.33 -23.29 10.57
N SER A 93 -6.55 -24.03 9.49
CA SER A 93 -6.10 -25.41 9.32
C SER A 93 -4.72 -25.49 8.65
N LYS A 94 -4.40 -24.54 7.77
CA LYS A 94 -3.12 -24.48 7.06
C LYS A 94 -2.81 -23.06 6.63
N TYR A 95 -1.55 -22.68 6.63
CA TYR A 95 -1.09 -21.44 5.99
C TYR A 95 0.24 -21.66 5.28
N SER A 96 0.49 -20.87 4.24
CA SER A 96 1.75 -20.89 3.49
C SER A 96 2.07 -19.52 2.90
N LEU A 97 3.35 -19.23 2.75
CA LEU A 97 3.84 -18.03 2.08
C LEU A 97 4.78 -18.49 0.96
N THR A 98 4.31 -18.39 -0.29
CA THR A 98 5.05 -18.86 -1.47
C THR A 98 5.03 -17.76 -2.52
N HIS A 99 6.18 -17.38 -3.08
CA HIS A 99 6.30 -16.31 -4.09
C HIS A 99 5.58 -15.00 -3.70
N LYS A 100 5.70 -14.59 -2.42
CA LYS A 100 4.97 -13.43 -1.85
C LYS A 100 3.44 -13.54 -1.91
N ILE A 101 2.88 -14.73 -2.05
CA ILE A 101 1.44 -14.96 -1.90
C ILE A 101 1.22 -15.65 -0.55
N LEU A 102 0.47 -15.00 0.34
CA LEU A 102 0.07 -15.57 1.61
C LEU A 102 -1.27 -16.27 1.44
N ASN A 103 -1.26 -17.59 1.55
CA ASN A 103 -2.46 -18.42 1.54
C ASN A 103 -2.80 -18.86 2.96
N ILE A 104 -4.05 -18.67 3.38
CA ILE A 104 -4.58 -19.10 4.68
C ILE A 104 -5.83 -19.92 4.40
N LYS A 105 -5.79 -21.20 4.73
CA LYS A 105 -6.96 -22.08 4.71
C LYS A 105 -7.62 -22.08 6.06
N THR A 106 -8.93 -21.86 6.08
CA THR A 106 -9.75 -22.04 7.27
C THR A 106 -10.73 -23.20 7.08
N THR A 107 -11.47 -23.55 8.13
CA THR A 107 -12.56 -24.52 8.06
C THR A 107 -13.69 -24.10 7.12
N SER A 108 -13.88 -22.80 6.91
CA SER A 108 -15.01 -22.24 6.16
C SER A 108 -14.60 -21.64 4.81
N ARG A 109 -13.38 -21.13 4.68
CA ARG A 109 -12.95 -20.39 3.49
C ARG A 109 -11.44 -20.34 3.33
N ASP A 110 -10.99 -20.39 2.09
CA ASP A 110 -9.61 -20.11 1.72
C ASP A 110 -9.41 -18.63 1.40
N TYR A 111 -8.36 -18.03 1.97
CA TYR A 111 -7.94 -16.66 1.74
C TYR A 111 -6.58 -16.63 1.06
N SER A 112 -6.43 -15.75 0.08
CA SER A 112 -5.16 -15.52 -0.60
C SER A 112 -4.88 -14.02 -0.65
N PHE A 113 -3.68 -13.62 -0.26
CA PHE A 113 -3.24 -12.24 -0.22
C PHE A 113 -1.93 -12.08 -1.00
N ASP A 114 -1.96 -11.27 -2.06
CA ASP A 114 -0.79 -10.90 -2.85
C ASP A 114 0.04 -9.84 -2.09
N LEU A 115 1.27 -10.22 -1.72
CA LEU A 115 2.22 -9.39 -1.00
C LEU A 115 3.38 -8.88 -1.89
N LYS A 116 3.27 -8.95 -3.23
CA LYS A 116 4.37 -8.60 -4.15
C LYS A 116 5.01 -7.23 -3.89
N ASP A 117 4.17 -6.24 -3.57
CA ASP A 117 4.55 -4.83 -3.39
C ASP A 117 5.09 -4.52 -1.98
N TYR A 118 5.20 -5.52 -1.11
CA TYR A 118 5.75 -5.38 0.25
C TYR A 118 7.15 -5.99 0.36
N ARG A 119 7.88 -5.51 1.37
CA ARG A 119 9.22 -5.99 1.69
C ARG A 119 9.13 -7.41 2.28
N ASP A 120 10.11 -8.25 1.99
CA ASP A 120 10.13 -9.64 2.49
C ASP A 120 10.08 -9.72 4.01
N ARG A 121 10.78 -8.82 4.70
CA ARG A 121 10.74 -8.72 6.17
C ARG A 121 9.33 -8.54 6.72
N ASP A 122 8.47 -7.86 5.99
CA ASP A 122 7.11 -7.53 6.41
C ASP A 122 6.17 -8.73 6.15
N ALA A 123 6.32 -9.42 5.02
CA ALA A 123 5.68 -10.71 4.78
C ALA A 123 6.08 -11.77 5.82
N GLN A 124 7.37 -11.84 6.16
CA GLN A 124 7.90 -12.74 7.18
C GLN A 124 7.35 -12.45 8.59
N LYS A 125 7.08 -11.18 8.93
CA LYS A 125 6.41 -10.83 10.19
C LYS A 125 5.01 -11.41 10.27
N ILE A 126 4.24 -11.36 9.18
CA ILE A 126 2.89 -11.95 9.14
C ILE A 126 2.98 -13.46 9.38
N LEU A 127 3.93 -14.13 8.74
CA LEU A 127 4.17 -15.56 8.94
C LEU A 127 4.55 -15.88 10.39
N ARG A 128 5.38 -15.07 11.04
CA ARG A 128 5.72 -15.23 12.47
C ARG A 128 4.52 -15.08 13.38
N ILE A 129 3.58 -14.17 13.07
CA ILE A 129 2.34 -14.01 13.82
C ILE A 129 1.49 -15.29 13.67
N LEU A 130 1.31 -15.78 12.44
CA LEU A 130 0.58 -17.02 12.18
C LEU A 130 1.20 -18.20 12.94
N LYS A 131 2.52 -18.41 12.86
CA LYS A 131 3.24 -19.46 13.60
C LYS A 131 3.04 -19.40 15.12
N LYS A 132 2.89 -18.20 15.68
CA LYS A 132 2.76 -18.01 17.13
C LYS A 132 1.36 -18.32 17.64
N PHE A 133 0.32 -18.06 16.85
CA PHE A 133 -1.07 -18.06 17.33
C PHE A 133 -1.96 -19.10 16.64
N ALA A 134 -1.68 -19.48 15.39
CA ALA A 134 -2.40 -20.55 14.72
C ALA A 134 -1.85 -21.90 15.16
N LYS A 135 -2.74 -22.85 15.49
CA LYS A 135 -2.39 -24.23 15.82
C LYS A 135 -2.36 -25.14 14.57
N ALA A 136 -1.80 -24.62 13.47
CA ALA A 136 -1.72 -25.35 12.21
C ALA A 136 -0.48 -26.26 12.15
#